data_AF-A0A1G0MV65-F1
#
_entry.id   AF-A0A1G0MV65-F1
#
_cell.length_a   1.000
_cell.length_b   1.000
_cell.length_c   1.000
_cell.angle_alpha   90.00
_cell.angle_beta   90.00
_cell.angle_gamma   90.00
#
_symmetry.space_group_name_H-M   'P 1'
#
loop_
_entity.id
_entity.type
_entity.pdbx_description
1 polymer ?
#
loop_
_entity_poly.entity_id
_entity_poly.type
_entity_poly.pdbx_seq_one_letter_code
_entity_poly.pdbx_strand_id
1 'polypeptide(L)'
;MPLNSSIRENGEVIVTSGDRLTIETAAEFSRVVREALESSNTVTIEFDPAVELDITGIQILCSACKSAAQSGKDFSYHGVLPKALAEQIDASGAERHTACKHNNNNICSWFGGAN
;
A
#
# COMPACT_ATOMS: atom_id res chain seq x y z
N MET A 1 6.62 8.68 -11.55
CA MET A 1 6.61 7.30 -12.10
C MET A 1 5.18 6.97 -12.48
N PRO A 2 4.87 6.33 -13.63
CA PRO A 2 3.49 6.00 -13.98
C PRO A 2 2.94 4.86 -13.10
N LEU A 3 1.63 4.86 -12.86
CA LEU A 3 0.91 3.74 -12.23
C LEU A 3 0.95 2.53 -13.18
N ASN A 4 1.52 1.42 -12.72
CA ASN A 4 1.61 0.17 -13.45
C ASN A 4 1.81 -1.01 -12.50
N SER A 5 1.80 -2.23 -13.02
CA SER A 5 2.25 -3.42 -12.33
C SER A 5 3.31 -4.18 -13.14
N SER A 6 4.22 -4.86 -12.45
CA SER A 6 5.22 -5.74 -13.06
C SER A 6 5.38 -7.00 -12.22
N ILE A 7 5.80 -8.10 -12.85
CA ILE A 7 5.99 -9.40 -12.20
C ILE A 7 7.48 -9.70 -12.13
N ARG A 8 7.98 -10.06 -10.95
CA ARG A 8 9.35 -10.54 -10.74
C ARG A 8 9.44 -12.05 -11.01
N GLU A 9 10.66 -12.56 -11.21
CA GLU A 9 10.90 -13.99 -11.48
C GLU A 9 10.35 -14.94 -10.40
N ASN A 10 10.27 -14.48 -9.16
CA ASN A 10 9.71 -15.21 -8.02
C ASN A 10 8.18 -15.19 -7.95
N GLY A 11 7.50 -14.54 -8.90
CA GLY A 11 6.04 -14.39 -8.93
C GLY A 11 5.50 -13.22 -8.09
N GLU A 12 6.35 -12.42 -7.44
CA GLU A 12 5.94 -11.19 -6.75
C GLU A 12 5.45 -10.16 -7.77
N VAL A 13 4.31 -9.52 -7.50
CA VAL A 13 3.81 -8.39 -8.30
C VAL A 13 4.21 -7.09 -7.63
N ILE A 14 4.93 -6.23 -8.33
CA ILE A 14 5.24 -4.86 -7.90
C ILE A 14 4.24 -3.91 -8.55
N VAL A 15 3.53 -3.12 -7.73
CA VAL A 15 2.64 -2.06 -8.19
C VAL A 15 3.29 -0.71 -7.90
N THR A 16 3.50 0.09 -8.95
CA THR A 16 4.03 1.45 -8.81
C THR A 16 2.89 2.42 -8.46
N SER A 17 3.07 3.31 -7.49
CA SER A 17 1.97 4.15 -6.99
C SER A 17 1.42 5.17 -7.99
N GLY A 18 2.21 5.55 -8.99
CA GLY A 18 1.99 6.82 -9.68
C GLY A 18 2.60 8.00 -8.91
N ASP A 19 2.50 9.20 -9.47
CA ASP A 19 2.82 10.46 -8.80
C ASP A 19 1.67 10.97 -7.90
N ARG A 20 0.48 10.38 -7.99
CA ARG A 20 -0.70 10.75 -7.20
C ARG A 20 -1.46 9.53 -6.71
N LEU A 21 -1.70 9.48 -5.41
CA LEU A 21 -2.63 8.57 -4.72
C LEU A 21 -3.68 9.41 -3.98
N THR A 22 -4.53 10.06 -4.76
CA THR A 22 -5.59 10.95 -4.28
C THR A 22 -6.95 10.45 -4.74
N ILE A 23 -8.04 11.08 -4.31
CA ILE A 23 -9.40 10.72 -4.74
C ILE A 23 -9.56 10.62 -6.27
N GLU A 24 -8.84 11.43 -7.04
CA GLU A 24 -8.91 11.43 -8.51
C GLU A 24 -8.29 10.18 -9.16
N THR A 25 -7.23 9.61 -8.57
CA THR A 25 -6.53 8.42 -9.10
C THR A 25 -6.86 7.14 -8.33
N ALA A 26 -7.59 7.26 -7.22
CA ALA A 26 -7.99 6.20 -6.31
C ALA A 26 -8.63 5.00 -7.01
N ALA A 27 -9.55 5.25 -7.95
CA ALA A 27 -10.25 4.17 -8.65
C ALA A 27 -9.30 3.32 -9.50
N GLU A 28 -8.35 3.96 -10.18
CA GLU A 28 -7.38 3.27 -11.01
C GLU A 28 -6.37 2.50 -10.17
N PHE A 29 -5.83 3.11 -9.12
CA PHE A 29 -4.91 2.44 -8.22
C PHE A 29 -5.57 1.22 -7.56
N SER A 30 -6.80 1.37 -7.06
CA SER A 30 -7.57 0.27 -6.47
C SER A 30 -7.78 -0.89 -7.46
N ARG A 31 -8.06 -0.58 -8.73
CA ARG A 31 -8.19 -1.59 -9.79
C ARG A 31 -6.88 -2.36 -9.97
N VAL A 32 -5.75 -1.67 -10.12
CA VAL A 32 -4.43 -2.29 -10.34
C VAL A 32 -4.02 -3.16 -9.14
N VAL A 33 -4.21 -2.66 -7.92
CA VAL A 33 -3.89 -3.44 -6.70
C VAL A 33 -4.77 -4.68 -6.58
N ARG A 34 -6.05 -4.60 -6.93
CA ARG A 34 -6.93 -5.77 -6.94
C ARG A 34 -6.46 -6.82 -7.95
N GLU A 35 -6.14 -6.41 -9.17
CA GLU A 35 -5.62 -7.30 -10.22
C GLU A 35 -4.29 -7.96 -9.79
N ALA A 36 -3.42 -7.22 -9.09
CA ALA A 36 -2.20 -7.77 -8.51
C ALA A 36 -2.49 -8.83 -7.43
N LEU A 37 -3.44 -8.57 -6.53
CA LEU A 37 -3.83 -9.52 -5.48
C LEU A 37 -4.54 -10.77 -6.03
N GLU A 38 -5.23 -10.65 -7.15
CA GLU A 38 -5.83 -11.79 -7.86
C GLU A 38 -4.77 -12.67 -8.54
N SER A 39 -3.68 -12.06 -9.03
CA SER A 39 -2.65 -12.73 -9.82
C SER A 39 -1.45 -13.26 -9.02
N SER A 40 -1.20 -12.77 -7.80
CA SER A 40 -0.07 -13.19 -6.98
C SER A 40 -0.42 -13.38 -5.50
N ASN A 41 0.41 -14.15 -4.80
CA ASN A 41 0.37 -14.28 -3.34
C ASN A 41 1.20 -13.21 -2.63
N THR A 42 2.07 -12.51 -3.34
CA THR A 42 2.92 -11.47 -2.79
C THR A 42 2.83 -10.24 -3.68
N VAL A 43 2.28 -9.16 -3.12
CA VAL A 43 2.13 -7.88 -3.79
C VAL A 43 2.85 -6.80 -3.00
N THR A 44 3.63 -6.00 -3.70
CA THR A 44 4.43 -4.95 -3.08
C THR A 44 4.19 -3.62 -3.77
N ILE A 45 3.94 -2.58 -2.99
CA ILE A 45 3.79 -1.22 -3.50
C ILE A 45 5.15 -0.54 -3.55
N GLU A 46 5.50 0.03 -4.70
CA GLU A 46 6.64 0.91 -4.87
C GLU A 46 6.15 2.35 -5.04
N PHE A 47 6.45 3.20 -4.08
CA PHE A 47 6.01 4.58 -4.10
C PHE A 47 6.91 5.45 -4.97
N ASP A 48 6.31 6.37 -5.72
CA ASP A 48 7.06 7.53 -6.20
C ASP A 48 7.51 8.36 -4.99
N PRO A 49 8.80 8.76 -4.89
CA PRO A 49 9.29 9.54 -3.75
C PRO A 49 8.56 10.87 -3.55
N ALA A 50 8.00 11.44 -4.62
CA ALA A 50 7.26 12.70 -4.62
C ALA A 50 5.74 12.49 -4.73
N VAL A 51 5.23 11.29 -4.44
CA VAL A 51 3.80 10.98 -4.54
C VAL A 51 2.96 11.96 -3.70
N GLU A 52 1.97 12.58 -4.32
CA GLU A 52 0.90 13.30 -3.62
C GLU A 52 -0.09 12.28 -3.07
N LEU A 53 -0.44 12.38 -1.78
CA LEU A 53 -1.26 11.38 -1.11
C LEU A 53 -2.27 12.05 -0.18
N ASP A 54 -3.51 11.60 -0.26
CA ASP A 54 -4.60 12.01 0.65
C ASP A 54 -5.15 10.81 1.43
N ILE A 55 -6.15 11.07 2.28
CA ILE A 55 -6.78 10.03 3.11
C ILE A 55 -7.40 8.90 2.27
N THR A 56 -7.81 9.16 1.02
CA THR A 56 -8.37 8.14 0.13
C THR A 56 -7.30 7.14 -0.29
N GLY A 57 -6.10 7.62 -0.64
CA GLY A 57 -4.96 6.76 -0.95
C GLY A 57 -4.65 5.80 0.22
N ILE A 58 -4.64 6.34 1.43
CA ILE A 58 -4.47 5.55 2.67
C ILE A 58 -5.57 4.49 2.82
N GLN A 59 -6.83 4.87 2.65
CA GLN A 59 -7.96 3.95 2.80
C GLN A 59 -7.90 2.78 1.81
N ILE A 60 -7.39 3.00 0.59
CA ILE A 60 -7.18 1.92 -0.38
C ILE A 60 -6.09 0.96 0.10
N LEU A 61 -4.96 1.47 0.60
CA LEU A 61 -3.89 0.62 1.16
C LEU A 61 -4.41 -0.23 2.34
N CYS A 62 -5.22 0.35 3.23
CA CYS A 62 -5.90 -0.40 4.30
C CYS A 62 -6.76 -1.53 3.75
N SER A 63 -7.59 -1.20 2.76
CA SER A 63 -8.56 -2.12 2.18
C SER A 63 -7.85 -3.28 1.48
N ALA A 64 -6.78 -2.99 0.73
CA ALA A 64 -5.93 -3.97 0.08
C ALA A 64 -5.22 -4.88 1.10
N CYS A 65 -4.62 -4.30 2.15
CA CYS A 65 -3.99 -5.04 3.25
C CYS A 65 -4.98 -5.99 3.93
N LYS A 66 -6.19 -5.50 4.24
CA LYS A 66 -7.28 -6.32 4.78
C LYS A 66 -7.65 -7.47 3.83
N SER A 67 -7.78 -7.20 2.54
CA SER A 67 -8.17 -8.19 1.53
C SER A 67 -7.10 -9.26 1.36
N ALA A 68 -5.83 -8.87 1.31
CA ALA A 68 -4.69 -9.77 1.26
C ALA A 68 -4.67 -10.72 2.46
N ALA A 69 -4.80 -10.19 3.69
CA ALA A 69 -4.85 -11.02 4.89
C ALA A 69 -6.03 -11.99 4.92
N GLN A 70 -7.21 -11.57 4.44
CA GLN A 70 -8.37 -12.47 4.34
C GLN A 70 -8.16 -13.62 3.35
N SER A 71 -7.28 -13.43 2.36
CA SER A 71 -6.92 -14.44 1.37
C SER A 71 -5.60 -15.16 1.67
N GLY A 72 -4.97 -14.91 2.82
CA GLY A 72 -3.66 -15.49 3.17
C GLY A 72 -2.52 -15.05 2.26
N LYS A 73 -2.59 -13.82 1.72
CA LYS A 73 -1.60 -13.21 0.83
C LYS A 73 -0.80 -12.14 1.56
N ASP A 74 0.40 -11.87 1.07
CA ASP A 74 1.27 -10.81 1.56
C ASP A 74 1.07 -9.52 0.76
N PHE A 75 0.91 -8.41 1.49
CA PHE A 75 0.78 -7.08 0.93
C PHE A 75 1.67 -6.10 1.70
N SER A 76 2.70 -5.59 1.03
CA SER A 76 3.75 -4.77 1.65
C SER A 76 4.16 -3.60 0.76
N TYR A 77 5.17 -2.84 1.17
CA TYR A 77 5.81 -1.83 0.33
C TYR A 77 7.31 -2.10 0.20
N HIS A 78 7.90 -1.61 -0.87
CA HIS A 78 9.33 -1.63 -1.10
C HIS A 78 9.93 -0.24 -0.91
N GLY A 79 11.17 -0.21 -0.40
CA GLY A 79 11.91 1.04 -0.24
C GLY A 79 11.48 1.85 0.98
N VAL A 80 11.60 3.18 0.86
CA VAL A 80 11.30 4.13 1.93
C VAL A 80 9.86 4.62 1.79
N LEU A 81 9.13 4.72 2.91
CA LEU A 81 7.81 5.32 2.89
C LEU A 81 7.90 6.79 2.44
N PRO A 82 7.05 7.23 1.50
CA PRO A 82 7.08 8.61 1.04
C PRO A 82 6.69 9.54 2.18
N LYS A 83 7.32 10.72 2.23
CA LYS A 83 7.07 11.73 3.26
C LYS A 83 5.57 12.09 3.36
N ALA A 84 4.89 12.17 2.22
CA ALA A 84 3.45 12.44 2.17
C ALA A 84 2.62 11.40 2.94
N LEU A 85 3.01 10.12 2.92
CA LEU A 85 2.31 9.10 3.71
C LEU A 85 2.54 9.30 5.21
N ALA A 86 3.78 9.57 5.63
CA ALA A 86 4.09 9.83 7.03
C ALA A 86 3.32 11.05 7.57
N GLU A 87 3.30 12.15 6.80
CA GLU A 87 2.55 13.37 7.15
C GLU A 87 1.05 13.11 7.24
N GLN A 88 0.48 12.27 6.37
CA GLN A 88 -0.95 11.93 6.42
C GLN A 88 -1.29 10.99 7.58
N ILE A 89 -0.39 10.06 7.96
CA ILE A 89 -0.57 9.22 9.17
C ILE A 89 -0.59 10.11 10.43
N ASP A 90 0.35 11.04 10.53
CA ASP A 90 0.43 12.01 11.64
C ASP A 90 -0.80 12.92 11.68
N ALA A 91 -1.14 13.57 10.56
CA ALA A 91 -2.27 14.50 10.47
C ALA A 91 -3.63 13.84 10.74
N SER A 92 -3.77 12.54 10.43
CA SER A 92 -4.99 11.78 10.69
C SER A 92 -5.05 11.16 12.10
N GLY A 93 -3.97 11.21 12.87
CA GLY A 93 -3.85 10.51 14.15
C GLY A 93 -4.00 8.99 14.00
N ALA A 94 -3.72 8.45 12.81
CA ALA A 94 -3.94 7.05 12.48
C ALA A 94 -2.74 6.16 12.82
N GLU A 95 -1.71 6.71 13.46
CA GLU A 95 -0.53 5.97 13.90
C GLU A 95 -0.91 4.78 14.78
N ARG A 96 -0.29 3.63 14.50
CA ARG A 96 -0.55 2.36 15.17
C ARG A 96 0.74 1.75 15.68
N HIS A 97 0.90 1.75 16.99
CA HIS A 97 1.99 1.03 17.66
C HIS A 97 1.63 -0.41 18.05
N THR A 98 0.47 -0.92 17.62
CA THR A 98 -0.01 -2.26 17.97
C THR A 98 0.00 -3.20 16.77
N ALA A 99 0.04 -4.51 17.04
CA ALA A 99 -0.14 -5.55 16.04
C ALA A 99 -1.39 -5.31 15.18
N CYS A 100 -1.24 -5.48 13.86
CA CYS A 100 -2.32 -5.36 12.90
C CYS A 100 -2.79 -6.75 12.47
N LYS A 101 -4.04 -7.09 12.79
CA LYS A 101 -4.68 -8.34 12.33
C LYS A 101 -4.76 -8.48 10.79
N HIS A 102 -4.56 -7.37 10.08
CA HIS A 102 -4.54 -7.31 8.62
C HIS A 102 -3.13 -7.38 8.03
N ASN A 103 -2.09 -7.45 8.87
CA ASN A 103 -0.71 -7.65 8.45
C ASN A 103 -0.11 -8.88 9.13
N ASN A 104 -0.82 -10.02 9.11
CA ASN A 104 -0.37 -11.27 9.74
C ASN A 104 0.04 -11.11 11.22
N ASN A 105 -0.65 -10.23 11.97
CA ASN A 105 -0.34 -9.84 13.36
C ASN A 105 1.01 -9.15 13.57
N ASN A 106 1.68 -8.69 12.51
CA ASN A 106 2.82 -7.78 12.61
C ASN A 106 2.36 -6.33 12.78
N ILE A 107 3.29 -5.43 13.13
CA ILE A 107 3.07 -3.98 13.08
C ILE A 107 2.60 -3.59 11.68
N CYS A 108 1.63 -2.69 11.56
CA CYS A 108 1.06 -2.36 10.27
C CYS A 108 2.10 -1.69 9.35
N SER A 109 2.37 -2.27 8.18
CA SER A 109 3.26 -1.65 7.18
C SER A 109 2.80 -0.25 6.73
N TRP A 110 1.53 0.09 6.94
CA TRP A 110 0.91 1.32 6.45
C TRP A 110 0.68 2.39 7.51
N PHE A 111 0.70 2.03 8.80
CA PHE A 111 0.41 2.93 9.93
C PHE A 111 1.36 2.76 11.10
N GLY A 112 2.32 1.86 11.00
CA GLY A 112 3.10 1.34 12.11
C GLY A 112 3.98 2.34 12.85
N GLY A 113 4.15 3.55 12.31
CA GLY A 113 5.29 4.40 12.61
C GLY A 113 6.58 3.74 12.14
N ALA A 114 7.49 4.51 11.55
CA ALA A 114 8.88 4.07 11.54
C ALA A 114 9.35 4.09 13.00
N ASN A 115 9.92 2.99 13.50
CA ASN A 115 10.78 3.08 14.68
C ASN A 115 11.98 3.98 14.38
#